data_AF-A0A7C1M6N3-F1
#
_entry.id   AF-A0A7C1M6N3-F1
#
_cell.length_a   1.000
_cell.length_b   1.000
_cell.length_c   1.000
_cell.angle_alpha   90.00
_cell.angle_beta   90.00
_cell.angle_gamma   90.00
#
_symmetry.space_group_name_H-M   'P 1'
#
loop_
_entity.id
_entity.type
_entity.pdbx_description
1 polymer ?
#
loop_
_entity_poly.entity_id
_entity_poly.type
_entity_poly.pdbx_seq_one_letter_code
_entity_poly.pdbx_strand_id
1 'polypeptide(L)'
;MIELVAGGVYFFSVFAKAFQQRNVAFMNYWLAVPTSYVLSTCDIAVYSLVAWNAVQADSFVGLIMHMSLMVLTVGTGGALGSISAMYIHHKYFTKERFQ
;
A
#
# COMPACT_ATOMS: atom_id res chain seq x y z
N MET A 1 -8.12 -3.02 16.28
CA MET A 1 -8.30 -1.67 15.67
C MET A 1 -7.07 -1.27 14.87
N ILE A 2 -5.87 -1.47 15.40
CA ILE A 2 -4.61 -1.16 14.72
C ILE A 2 -4.45 -1.95 13.41
N GLU A 3 -4.98 -3.16 13.33
CA GLU A 3 -4.93 -4.03 12.15
C GLU A 3 -5.71 -3.42 10.97
N LEU A 4 -6.89 -2.85 11.23
CA LEU A 4 -7.68 -2.15 10.22
C LEU A 4 -6.98 -0.87 9.74
N VAL A 5 -6.35 -0.14 10.67
CA VAL A 5 -5.53 1.03 10.33
C VAL A 5 -4.35 0.60 9.46
N ALA A 6 -3.66 -0.49 9.81
CA ALA A 6 -2.58 -1.04 9.00
C ALA A 6 -3.04 -1.43 7.60
N GLY A 7 -4.22 -2.05 7.46
CA GLY A 7 -4.84 -2.33 6.16
C GLY A 7 -5.11 -1.06 5.34
N GLY A 8 -5.63 -0.01 5.98
CA GLY A 8 -5.86 1.30 5.33
C GLY A 8 -4.57 2.00 4.90
N VAL A 9 -3.53 2.01 5.74
CA VAL A 9 -2.21 2.55 5.36
C VAL A 9 -1.59 1.73 4.23
N TYR A 10 -1.73 0.40 4.28
CA TYR A 10 -1.21 -0.49 3.25
C TYR A 10 -1.94 -0.32 1.91
N PHE A 11 -3.24 -0.02 1.93
CA PHE A 11 -3.98 0.41 0.73
C PHE A 11 -3.28 1.59 0.06
N PHE A 12 -2.94 2.65 0.81
CA PHE A 12 -2.26 3.81 0.25
C PHE A 12 -0.82 3.50 -0.20
N SER A 13 -0.07 2.67 0.54
CA SER A 13 1.26 2.21 0.10
C SER A 13 1.18 1.50 -1.24
N VAL A 14 0.31 0.48 -1.36
CA VAL A 14 0.19 -0.30 -2.60
C VAL A 14 -0.38 0.54 -3.74
N PHE A 15 -1.33 1.43 -3.45
CA PHE A 15 -1.83 2.41 -4.41
C PHE A 15 -0.68 3.27 -4.96
N ALA A 16 0.11 3.89 -4.08
CA ALA A 16 1.22 4.75 -4.47
C ALA A 16 2.28 3.96 -5.25
N LYS A 17 2.59 2.74 -4.83
CA LYS A 17 3.53 1.84 -5.52
C LYS A 17 3.07 1.49 -6.93
N ALA A 18 1.82 1.05 -7.09
CA ALA A 18 1.26 0.71 -8.40
C ALA A 18 1.15 1.94 -9.31
N PHE A 19 0.76 3.09 -8.74
CA PHE A 19 0.66 4.35 -9.48
C PHE A 19 2.04 4.87 -9.92
N GLN A 20 3.04 4.80 -9.05
CA GLN A 20 4.44 5.13 -9.37
C GLN A 20 4.98 4.21 -10.48
N GLN A 21 4.77 2.89 -10.38
CA GLN A 21 5.21 1.93 -11.41
C GLN A 21 4.65 2.28 -12.79
N ARG A 22 3.38 2.68 -12.87
CA ARG A 22 2.80 3.14 -14.14
C ARG A 22 3.37 4.48 -14.57
N ASN A 23 3.57 5.44 -13.67
CA ASN A 23 4.23 6.69 -14.03
C ASN A 23 5.62 6.46 -14.62
N VAL A 24 6.38 5.51 -14.07
CA VAL A 24 7.68 5.09 -14.62
C VAL A 24 7.50 4.45 -16.00
N ALA A 25 6.55 3.52 -16.16
CA ALA A 25 6.28 2.86 -17.43
C ALA A 25 5.84 3.83 -18.55
N PHE A 26 5.15 4.92 -18.20
CA PHE A 26 4.67 5.94 -19.14
C PHE A 26 5.54 7.20 -19.19
N MET A 27 6.73 7.20 -18.57
CA MET A 27 7.68 8.33 -18.57
C MET A 27 7.10 9.63 -17.98
N ASN A 28 6.17 9.52 -17.03
CA ASN A 28 5.58 10.65 -16.30
C ASN A 28 6.50 11.10 -15.14
N TYR A 29 7.68 11.64 -15.47
CA TYR A 29 8.71 12.05 -14.50
C TYR A 29 8.18 12.98 -13.40
N TRP A 30 7.27 13.88 -13.76
CA TRP A 30 6.71 14.87 -12.84
C TRP A 30 5.89 14.25 -11.70
N LEU A 31 5.24 13.10 -11.96
CA LEU A 31 4.44 12.39 -10.96
C LEU A 31 5.25 11.29 -10.25
N ALA A 32 6.35 10.82 -10.84
CA ALA A 32 7.22 9.81 -10.23
C ALA A 32 7.85 10.29 -8.92
N VAL A 33 8.31 11.54 -8.86
CA VAL A 33 8.92 12.11 -7.65
C VAL A 33 7.94 12.22 -6.47
N PRO A 34 6.79 12.91 -6.58
CA PRO A 34 5.86 13.03 -5.45
C PRO A 34 5.30 11.68 -5.01
N THR A 35 5.01 10.77 -5.95
CA THR A 35 4.50 9.43 -5.63
C THR A 35 5.54 8.58 -4.88
N SER A 36 6.83 8.79 -5.12
CA SER A 36 7.91 8.14 -4.36
C SER A 36 7.92 8.56 -2.90
N TYR A 37 7.75 9.86 -2.61
CA TYR A 37 7.69 10.35 -1.21
C TYR A 37 6.45 9.87 -0.47
N VAL A 38 5.30 9.83 -1.15
CA VAL A 38 4.08 9.24 -0.59
C VAL A 38 4.31 7.77 -0.26
N LEU A 39 4.91 7.01 -1.19
CA LEU A 39 5.22 5.61 -0.98
C LEU A 39 6.17 5.41 0.22
N SER A 40 7.27 6.15 0.30
CA SER A 40 8.21 6.04 1.42
C SER A 40 7.57 6.37 2.76
N THR A 41 6.67 7.37 2.80
CA THR A 41 5.92 7.73 4.02
C THR A 41 5.00 6.58 4.45
N CYS A 42 4.28 5.99 3.51
CA CYS A 42 3.40 4.86 3.79
C CYS A 42 4.18 3.61 4.22
N ASP A 43 5.33 3.33 3.59
CA ASP A 43 6.17 2.18 3.94
C ASP A 43 6.70 2.31 5.38
N ILE A 44 7.19 3.49 5.78
CA ILE A 44 7.61 3.74 7.17
C ILE A 44 6.44 3.53 8.15
N ALA A 45 5.25 4.04 7.83
CA ALA A 45 4.07 3.88 8.67
C ALA A 45 3.64 2.42 8.81
N VAL A 46 3.63 1.66 7.72
CA VAL A 46 3.31 0.21 7.74
C VAL A 46 4.31 -0.55 8.60
N TYR A 47 5.61 -0.37 8.37
CA TYR A 47 6.64 -1.08 9.14
C TYR A 47 6.57 -0.73 10.63
N SER A 48 6.28 0.52 10.97
CA SER A 48 6.08 0.94 12.36
C SER A 48 4.88 0.27 13.01
N LEU A 49 3.74 0.17 12.30
CA LEU A 49 2.53 -0.48 12.80
C LEU A 49 2.74 -2.00 12.96
N VAL A 50 3.43 -2.64 12.02
CA VAL A 50 3.77 -4.07 12.12
C VAL A 50 4.68 -4.33 13.31
N ALA A 51 5.75 -3.53 13.46
CA ALA A 51 6.68 -3.64 14.59
C ALA A 51 5.98 -3.41 15.93
N TRP A 52 5.08 -2.43 16.01
CA TRP A 52 4.31 -2.14 17.21
C TRP A 52 3.43 -3.32 17.64
N ASN A 53 2.73 -3.97 16.69
CA ASN A 53 1.93 -5.15 17.00
C ASN A 53 2.78 -6.36 17.42
N ALA A 54 3.98 -6.50 16.85
CA ALA A 54 4.89 -7.57 17.24
C ALA A 54 5.38 -7.39 18.70
N VAL A 55 5.65 -6.16 19.13
CA VAL A 55 6.10 -5.86 20.50
C VAL A 55 4.98 -6.00 21.54
N GLN A 56 3.73 -5.68 21.18
CA GLN A 56 2.58 -5.80 22.09
C GLN A 56 2.04 -7.24 22.23
N ALA A 57 2.60 -8.21 21.51
CA ALA A 57 2.14 -9.58 21.61
C ALA A 57 2.60 -10.22 22.93
N ASP A 58 1.68 -10.37 23.88
CA ASP A 58 1.95 -10.96 25.21
C ASP A 58 2.29 -12.46 25.17
N SER A 59 2.00 -13.14 24.06
CA SER A 59 2.27 -14.57 23.89
C SER A 59 2.50 -14.95 22.43
N PHE A 60 3.17 -16.09 22.20
CA PHE A 60 3.38 -16.64 20.86
C PHE A 60 2.07 -16.95 20.12
N VAL A 61 1.06 -17.45 20.84
CA VAL A 61 -0.27 -17.72 20.25
C VAL A 61 -0.99 -16.41 19.90
N GLY A 62 -0.89 -15.40 20.76
CA GLY A 62 -1.39 -14.05 20.48
C GLY A 62 -0.74 -13.43 19.26
N LEU A 63 0.58 -13.57 19.12
CA LEU A 63 1.33 -13.09 17.95
C LEU A 63 0.79 -13.71 16.65
N ILE A 64 0.58 -15.02 16.61
CA ILE A 64 0.04 -15.70 15.41
C ILE A 64 -1.36 -15.19 15.06
N MET A 65 -2.23 -15.03 16.06
CA MET A 65 -3.59 -14.53 15.84
C MET A 65 -3.60 -13.09 15.33
N HIS A 66 -2.81 -12.19 15.94
CA HIS A 66 -2.71 -10.80 15.46
C HIS A 66 -2.09 -10.70 14.06
N MET A 67 -1.04 -11.48 13.79
CA MET A 67 -0.39 -11.48 12.48
C MET A 67 -1.30 -12.04 11.38
N SER A 68 -2.09 -13.10 11.66
CA SER A 68 -3.03 -13.65 10.67
C SER A 68 -4.15 -12.67 10.30
N LEU A 69 -4.73 -11.97 11.28
CA LEU A 69 -5.71 -10.91 11.03
C LEU A 69 -5.09 -9.71 10.29
N MET A 70 -3.84 -9.38 10.60
CA MET A 70 -3.09 -8.36 9.88
C MET A 70 -2.88 -8.77 8.41
N VAL A 71 -2.52 -10.02 8.11
CA VAL A 71 -2.38 -10.49 6.73
C VAL A 71 -3.69 -10.33 5.94
N LEU A 72 -4.84 -10.62 6.56
CA LEU A 72 -6.13 -10.47 5.90
C LEU A 72 -6.44 -9.00 5.59
N THR A 73 -6.26 -8.11 6.56
CA THR A 73 -6.56 -6.67 6.42
C THR A 73 -5.57 -5.94 5.50
N VAL A 74 -4.28 -6.25 5.61
CA VAL A 74 -3.21 -5.74 4.73
C VAL A 74 -3.36 -6.31 3.32
N GLY A 75 -3.64 -7.60 3.18
CA GLY A 75 -3.85 -8.24 1.87
C GLY A 75 -5.05 -7.66 1.12
N THR A 76 -6.17 -7.49 1.80
CA THR A 76 -7.37 -6.85 1.22
C THR A 76 -7.14 -5.38 0.90
N GLY A 77 -6.49 -4.62 1.80
CA GLY A 77 -6.08 -3.24 1.54
C GLY A 77 -5.17 -3.12 0.32
N GLY A 78 -4.18 -4.00 0.19
CA GLY A 78 -3.26 -4.06 -0.93
C GLY A 78 -3.96 -4.38 -2.26
N ALA A 79 -4.89 -5.34 -2.27
CA ALA A 79 -5.67 -5.68 -3.46
C ALA A 79 -6.53 -4.49 -3.93
N LEU A 80 -7.23 -3.82 -3.01
CA LEU A 80 -8.03 -2.64 -3.35
C LEU A 80 -7.15 -1.46 -3.80
N GLY A 81 -5.99 -1.29 -3.17
CA GLY A 81 -5.03 -0.22 -3.50
C GLY A 81 -4.47 -0.38 -4.92
N SER A 82 -4.09 -1.60 -5.31
CA SER A 82 -3.58 -1.87 -6.66
C SER A 82 -4.67 -1.70 -7.72
N ILE A 83 -5.87 -2.24 -7.50
CA ILE A 83 -7.00 -2.11 -8.44
C ILE A 83 -7.39 -0.64 -8.62
N SER A 84 -7.49 0.12 -7.54
CA SER A 84 -7.84 1.55 -7.61
C SER A 84 -6.74 2.37 -8.31
N ALA A 85 -5.46 2.12 -8.05
CA ALA A 85 -4.35 2.77 -8.75
C ALA A 85 -4.38 2.45 -10.26
N MET A 86 -4.64 1.19 -10.62
CA MET A 86 -4.78 0.79 -12.01
C MET A 86 -5.98 1.49 -12.68
N TYR A 87 -7.13 1.53 -12.03
CA TYR A 87 -8.31 2.19 -12.57
C TYR A 87 -8.08 3.69 -12.78
N ILE A 88 -7.58 4.40 -11.75
CA ILE A 88 -7.36 5.85 -11.80
C ILE A 88 -6.29 6.22 -12.83
N HIS A 89 -5.15 5.51 -12.83
CA HIS A 89 -4.10 5.79 -13.80
C HIS A 89 -4.59 5.53 -15.24
N HIS A 90 -5.37 4.47 -15.47
CA HIS A 90 -5.92 4.18 -16.79
C HIS A 90 -6.89 5.27 -17.25
N LYS A 91 -7.78 5.72 -16.36
CA LYS A 91 -8.80 6.71 -16.69
C LYS A 91 -8.25 8.12 -16.96
N TYR A 92 -7.22 8.55 -16.23
CA TYR A 92 -6.78 9.95 -16.25
C TYR A 92 -5.38 10.20 -16.83
N PHE A 93 -4.49 9.19 -16.81
CA PHE A 93 -3.07 9.40 -17.12
C PHE A 93 -2.55 8.54 -18.28
N THR A 94 -3.19 7.42 -18.58
CA THR A 94 -2.89 6.64 -19.78
C THR A 94 -3.52 7.34 -20.99
N LYS A 95 -2.70 8.06 -21.76
CA LYS A 95 -3.07 8.49 -23.13
C LYS A 95 -3.13 7.26 -24.03
N GLU A 96 -4.03 7.25 -25.01
CA GLU A 96 -4.37 6.19 -25.99
C GLU A 96 -3.21 5.64 -26.86
N ARG A 97 -1.98 5.53 -26.34
CA ARG A 97 -0.81 5.05 -27.10
C ARG A 97 -0.68 3.53 -27.15
N PHE A 98 -1.59 2.78 -26.53
CA PHE A 98 -1.60 1.30 -26.53
C PHE A 98 -3.03 0.72 -26.59
N GLN A 99 -3.94 1.39 -27.29
CA GLN A 99 -5.06 0.73 -27.96
C GLN A 99 -4.71 0.61 -29.43
#